data_AF-A0A1I4A859-F1
#
_entry.id   AF-A0A1I4A859-F1
#
_cell.length_a   1.000
_cell.length_b   1.000
_cell.length_c   1.000
_cell.angle_alpha   90.00
_cell.angle_beta   90.00
_cell.angle_gamma   90.00
#
_symmetry.space_group_name_H-M   'P 1'
#
loop_
_entity.id
_entity.type
_entity.pdbx_description
1 polymer ?
#
loop_
_entity_poly.entity_id
_entity_poly.type
_entity_poly.pdbx_seq_one_letter_code
_entity_poly.pdbx_strand_id
1 'polypeptide(L)'
;MSARQYPWDLREVPWSDRPEFTRGLLDGTPLLSWGIGPRDKLATRRQLRAMGLRPGGQDPAAVLYFRCRKAGKKVYAELFLIERAKPVRPMTPGRAAALDKAMTARRTCRQCGETGWAELPRAHRTCEACRYSLGLPPDDYLHDYLSGTPTLTADEHAALDAVPDNVIPLRRPSAVDGSWTSRKGVA
;
A
#
# COMPACT_ATOMS: atom_id res chain seq x y z
N MET A 1 37.52 28.36 -8.28
CA MET A 1 37.03 27.62 -7.09
C MET A 1 35.53 27.51 -7.20
N SER A 2 34.98 26.31 -7.38
CA SER A 2 33.52 26.12 -7.45
C SER A 2 32.90 26.58 -6.13
N ALA A 3 32.02 27.58 -6.19
CA ALA A 3 31.24 28.01 -5.02
C ALA A 3 30.54 26.76 -4.45
N ARG A 4 30.54 26.61 -3.12
CA ARG A 4 29.76 25.54 -2.49
C ARG A 4 28.32 25.66 -3.01
N GLN A 5 27.81 24.59 -3.62
CA GLN A 5 26.47 24.56 -4.25
C GLN A 5 25.37 25.08 -3.31
N TYR A 6 25.56 24.97 -2.00
CA TYR A 6 24.66 25.44 -0.97
C TYR A 6 25.43 26.22 0.10
N PRO A 7 25.54 27.56 -0.02
CA PRO A 7 26.19 28.40 0.98
C PRO A 7 25.37 28.42 2.28
N TRP A 8 26.04 28.71 3.40
CA TRP A 8 25.35 29.02 4.64
C TRP A 8 24.83 30.45 4.58
N ASP A 9 23.57 30.63 4.93
CA ASP A 9 22.90 31.93 4.91
C ASP A 9 21.93 32.04 6.10
N LEU A 10 21.90 33.20 6.73
CA LEU A 10 21.04 33.50 7.87
C LEU A 10 19.71 34.03 7.34
N ARG A 11 18.61 33.33 7.60
CA ARG A 11 17.29 33.68 7.04
C ARG A 11 16.19 33.57 8.07
N GLU A 12 15.14 34.38 7.86
CA GLU A 12 13.87 34.18 8.54
C GLU A 12 13.27 32.83 8.13
N VAL A 13 12.78 32.09 9.13
CA VAL A 13 12.26 30.73 8.95
C VAL A 13 10.90 30.59 9.63
N PRO A 14 9.97 29.82 9.08
CA PRO A 14 8.61 29.76 9.58
C PRO A 14 8.44 28.94 10.88
N TRP A 15 9.52 28.38 11.46
CA TRP A 15 9.50 27.60 12.71
C TRP A 15 10.17 28.30 13.89
N SER A 16 10.66 29.53 13.72
CA SER A 16 11.46 30.22 14.73
C SER A 16 11.20 31.72 14.67
N ASP A 17 11.13 32.37 15.83
CA ASP A 17 10.98 33.84 15.93
C ASP A 17 12.30 34.58 15.67
N ARG A 18 13.39 33.83 15.47
CA ARG A 18 14.72 34.35 15.15
C ARG A 18 15.17 33.80 13.82
N PRO A 19 15.98 34.54 13.06
CA PRO A 19 16.55 34.00 11.85
C PRO A 19 17.50 32.84 12.18
N GLU A 20 17.46 31.79 11.35
CA GLU A 20 18.28 30.59 11.51
C GLU A 20 19.19 30.36 10.30
N PHE A 21 20.30 29.66 10.53
CA PHE A 21 21.23 29.30 9.46
C PHE A 21 20.66 28.19 8.59
N THR A 22 20.52 28.48 7.30
CA THR A 22 20.05 27.58 6.26
C THR A 22 21.13 27.40 5.19
N ARG A 23 20.88 26.48 4.26
CA ARG A 23 21.75 26.15 3.14
C ARG A 23 21.29 26.84 1.84
N GLY A 24 20.74 28.05 1.98
CA GLY A 24 20.10 28.79 0.90
C GLY A 24 18.64 28.35 0.67
N LEU A 25 18.16 28.55 -0.55
CA LEU A 25 16.80 28.20 -0.96
C LEU A 25 16.82 27.14 -2.06
N LEU A 26 15.80 26.29 -2.05
CA LEU A 26 15.44 25.43 -3.18
C LEU A 26 14.00 25.76 -3.55
N ASP A 27 13.77 26.26 -4.76
CA ASP A 27 12.45 26.66 -5.26
C ASP A 27 11.71 27.61 -4.29
N GLY A 28 12.42 28.59 -3.75
CA GLY A 28 11.89 29.55 -2.77
C GLY A 28 11.73 29.02 -1.34
N THR A 29 12.02 27.73 -1.11
CA THR A 29 11.86 27.07 0.19
C THR A 29 13.21 26.95 0.91
N PRO A 30 13.30 27.25 2.22
CA PRO A 30 14.54 27.07 3.00
C PRO A 30 15.13 25.66 2.86
N LEU A 31 16.40 25.60 2.47
CA LEU A 31 17.13 24.34 2.32
C LEU A 31 17.90 24.04 3.62
N LEU A 32 17.76 22.85 4.17
CA LEU A 32 18.45 22.40 5.38
C LEU A 32 19.31 21.18 5.06
N SER A 33 20.52 21.10 5.61
CA SER A 33 21.29 19.84 5.55
C SER A 33 20.93 18.93 6.72
N TRP A 34 21.30 17.65 6.59
CA TRP A 34 21.11 16.63 7.63
C TRP A 34 21.53 17.11 9.03
N GLY A 35 20.61 16.97 10.00
CA GLY A 35 20.88 17.24 11.41
C GLY A 35 20.65 18.68 11.89
N ILE A 36 20.35 19.63 11.01
CA ILE A 36 20.18 21.05 11.39
C ILE A 36 18.73 21.37 11.81
N GLY A 37 17.74 20.84 11.09
CA GLY A 37 16.35 21.20 11.31
C GLY A 37 15.84 20.80 12.69
N PRO A 38 15.07 21.66 13.38
CA PRO A 38 14.49 21.37 14.69
C PRO A 38 13.49 20.22 14.59
N ARG A 39 13.80 19.09 15.24
CA ARG A 39 13.00 17.85 15.16
C ARG A 39 11.67 17.92 15.91
N ASP A 40 11.58 18.85 16.85
CA ASP A 40 10.40 19.16 17.66
C ASP A 40 9.37 20.00 16.90
N LYS A 41 9.80 20.76 15.87
CA LYS A 41 8.92 21.65 15.09
C LYS A 41 8.69 21.18 13.66
N LEU A 42 9.68 20.51 13.06
CA LEU A 42 9.63 20.05 11.66
C LEU A 42 9.60 18.53 11.55
N ALA A 43 8.74 18.04 10.68
CA ALA A 43 8.64 16.61 10.37
C ALA A 43 8.42 16.36 8.88
N THR A 44 9.00 15.27 8.38
CA THR A 44 8.66 14.72 7.06
C THR A 44 7.25 14.13 7.06
N ARG A 45 6.65 13.95 5.87
CA ARG A 45 5.33 13.30 5.73
C ARG A 45 5.26 11.93 6.42
N ARG A 46 6.36 11.17 6.36
CA ARG A 46 6.46 9.85 7.01
C ARG A 46 6.49 9.97 8.53
N GLN A 47 7.24 10.95 9.07
CA GLN A 47 7.28 11.21 10.52
C GLN A 47 5.93 11.70 11.04
N LEU A 48 5.27 12.63 10.35
CA LEU A 48 3.90 13.05 10.70
C LEU A 48 2.95 11.86 10.74
N ARG A 49 3.03 10.95 9.75
CA ARG A 49 2.16 9.77 9.73
C ARG A 49 2.41 8.84 10.91
N ALA A 50 3.66 8.68 11.34
CA ALA A 50 4.00 7.92 12.54
C ALA A 50 3.43 8.57 13.83
N MET A 51 3.24 9.90 13.83
CA MET A 51 2.59 10.65 14.91
C MET A 51 1.05 10.68 14.80
N GLY A 52 0.45 9.98 13.83
CA GLY A 52 -1.00 10.06 13.59
C GLY A 52 -1.45 11.39 12.96
N LEU A 53 -0.52 12.16 12.40
CA LEU A 53 -0.74 13.47 11.79
C LEU A 53 -0.62 13.41 10.25
N ARG A 54 -1.16 14.43 9.60
CA ARG A 54 -1.00 14.72 8.17
C ARG A 54 -0.64 16.19 7.97
N PRO A 55 0.02 16.57 6.86
CA PRO A 55 0.41 17.97 6.59
C PRO A 55 -0.73 18.98 6.66
N GLY A 56 -1.98 18.55 6.48
CA GLY A 56 -3.14 19.41 6.69
C GLY A 56 -3.43 20.38 5.53
N GLY A 57 -2.71 20.27 4.41
CA GLY A 57 -2.83 21.14 3.24
C GLY A 57 -1.84 22.31 3.23
N GLN A 58 -0.88 22.33 4.16
CA GLN A 58 0.20 23.31 4.16
C GLN A 58 1.27 22.97 3.11
N ASP A 59 1.89 24.00 2.55
CA ASP A 59 3.11 23.86 1.75
C ASP A 59 4.31 23.47 2.62
N PRO A 60 5.36 22.84 2.06
CA PRO A 60 6.58 22.53 2.78
C PRO A 60 7.19 23.78 3.40
N ALA A 61 7.52 23.71 4.69
CA ALA A 61 8.18 24.80 5.41
C ALA A 61 9.69 24.86 5.10
N ALA A 62 10.29 23.70 4.84
CA ALA A 62 11.70 23.56 4.45
C ALA A 62 11.90 22.32 3.57
N VAL A 63 13.03 22.26 2.89
CA VAL A 63 13.51 21.04 2.23
C VAL A 63 14.79 20.59 2.92
N LEU A 64 14.82 19.35 3.36
CA LEU A 64 16.03 18.67 3.83
C LEU A 64 16.78 18.07 2.65
N TYR A 65 18.08 18.30 2.51
CA TYR A 65 18.93 17.55 1.59
C TYR A 65 20.02 16.77 2.31
N PHE A 66 20.30 15.58 1.80
CA PHE A 66 21.39 14.74 2.29
C PHE A 66 21.89 13.81 1.19
N ARG A 67 23.12 13.31 1.34
CA ARG A 67 23.66 12.29 0.45
C ARG A 67 23.23 10.91 0.96
N CYS A 68 22.36 10.25 0.22
CA CYS A 68 21.97 8.88 0.52
C CYS A 68 23.07 7.93 0.06
N ARG A 69 23.79 7.29 1.01
CA ARG A 69 24.88 6.37 0.69
C ARG A 69 24.40 5.16 -0.12
N LYS A 70 23.29 4.54 0.29
CA LYS A 70 22.71 3.37 -0.39
C LYS A 70 22.30 3.66 -1.84
N ALA A 71 21.75 4.85 -2.10
CA ALA A 71 21.30 5.23 -3.43
C ALA A 71 22.37 5.96 -4.26
N GLY A 72 23.57 6.20 -3.72
CA GLY A 72 24.66 6.92 -4.39
C GLY A 72 24.39 8.40 -4.73
N LYS A 73 23.21 8.94 -4.42
CA LYS A 73 22.72 10.25 -4.89
C LYS A 73 22.30 11.19 -3.76
N LYS A 74 22.20 12.47 -4.08
CA LYS A 74 21.54 13.47 -3.22
C LYS A 74 20.03 13.22 -3.22
N VAL A 75 19.44 13.26 -2.04
CA VAL A 75 18.01 13.08 -1.81
C VAL A 75 17.49 14.32 -1.10
N TYR A 76 16.29 14.73 -1.49
CA TYR A 76 15.55 15.82 -0.90
C TYR A 76 14.33 15.28 -0.17
N ALA A 77 13.97 15.89 0.95
CA ALA A 77 12.79 15.55 1.71
C ALA A 77 12.09 16.82 2.19
N GLU A 78 10.81 16.94 1.86
CA GLU A 78 9.98 18.03 2.36
C GLU A 78 9.76 17.91 3.87
N LEU A 79 9.90 19.04 4.56
CA LEU A 79 9.64 19.20 5.97
C LEU A 79 8.42 20.10 6.18
N PHE A 80 7.55 19.69 7.09
CA PHE A 80 6.30 20.34 7.41
C PHE A 80 6.29 20.74 8.88
N LEU A 81 5.60 21.83 9.21
CA LEU A 81 5.42 22.26 10.60
C LEU A 81 4.46 21.29 11.30
N ILE A 82 4.89 20.78 12.45
CA ILE A 82 4.11 19.86 13.29
C ILE A 82 2.90 20.59 13.87
N GLU A 83 3.07 21.83 14.33
CA GLU A 83 2.00 22.65 14.92
C GLU A 83 0.82 22.91 13.96
N ARG A 84 1.11 23.01 12.66
CA ARG A 84 0.10 23.20 11.61
C ARG A 84 -0.43 21.89 11.03
N ALA A 85 0.13 20.76 11.46
CA ALA A 85 -0.34 19.46 11.03
C ALA A 85 -1.73 19.17 11.63
N LYS A 86 -2.50 18.34 10.94
CA LYS A 86 -3.84 17.95 11.37
C LYS A 86 -3.86 16.46 11.68
N PRO A 87 -4.73 15.97 12.56
CA PRO A 87 -4.94 14.54 12.71
C PRO A 87 -5.24 13.87 11.37
N VAL A 88 -4.72 12.65 11.18
CA VAL A 88 -5.11 11.79 10.07
C VAL A 88 -6.61 11.59 10.13
N ARG A 89 -7.29 11.73 8.98
CA ARG A 89 -8.73 11.47 8.91
C ARG A 89 -8.97 10.00 9.26
N PRO A 90 -9.80 9.70 10.27
CA PRO A 90 -10.12 8.32 10.60
C PRO A 90 -10.85 7.66 9.42
N MET A 91 -10.75 6.33 9.37
CA MET A 91 -11.63 5.55 8.51
C MET A 91 -13.06 5.72 9.04
N THR A 92 -13.98 6.11 8.16
CA THR A 92 -15.40 6.20 8.52
C THR A 92 -16.12 4.95 8.05
N PRO A 93 -17.24 4.55 8.68
CA PRO A 93 -18.02 3.40 8.23
C PRO A 93 -18.42 3.48 6.75
N GLY A 94 -18.81 4.67 6.28
CA GLY A 94 -19.12 4.89 4.86
C GLY A 94 -17.92 4.71 3.92
N ARG A 95 -16.70 5.08 4.35
CA ARG A 95 -15.47 4.82 3.57
C ARG A 95 -15.10 3.34 3.58
N ALA A 96 -15.28 2.65 4.69
CA ALA A 96 -15.07 1.21 4.78
C ALA A 96 -16.03 0.47 3.85
N ALA A 97 -17.33 0.76 3.91
CA ALA A 97 -18.33 0.16 3.02
C ALA A 97 -18.05 0.47 1.53
N ALA A 98 -17.60 1.68 1.21
CA ALA A 98 -17.21 2.04 -0.16
C ALA A 98 -15.97 1.26 -0.62
N LEU A 99 -14.99 1.06 0.27
CA LEU A 99 -13.81 0.25 -0.01
C LEU A 99 -14.19 -1.21 -0.22
N ASP A 100 -15.02 -1.78 0.65
CA ASP A 100 -15.49 -3.16 0.53
C ASP A 100 -16.24 -3.37 -0.77
N LYS A 101 -17.16 -2.46 -1.13
CA LYS A 101 -17.87 -2.49 -2.42
C LYS A 101 -16.90 -2.42 -3.60
N ALA A 102 -15.88 -1.56 -3.52
CA ALA A 102 -14.86 -1.46 -4.56
C ALA A 102 -14.02 -2.74 -4.65
N MET A 103 -13.65 -3.35 -3.53
CA MET A 103 -12.89 -4.60 -3.48
C MET A 103 -13.72 -5.76 -4.03
N THR A 104 -14.99 -5.88 -3.65
CA THR A 104 -15.92 -6.86 -4.23
C THR A 104 -15.97 -6.71 -5.75
N ALA A 105 -16.20 -5.50 -6.27
CA ALA A 105 -16.24 -5.28 -7.71
C ALA A 105 -14.92 -5.61 -8.45
N ARG A 106 -13.76 -5.48 -7.78
CA ARG A 106 -12.46 -5.88 -8.35
C ARG A 106 -12.23 -7.39 -8.33
N ARG A 107 -12.90 -8.10 -7.40
CA ARG A 107 -12.81 -9.54 -7.18
C ARG A 107 -13.88 -10.33 -7.93
N THR A 108 -14.98 -9.67 -8.32
CA THR A 108 -16.09 -10.28 -9.05
C THR A 108 -15.75 -10.42 -10.53
N CYS A 109 -15.81 -11.66 -11.02
CA CYS A 109 -15.64 -12.00 -12.43
C CYS A 109 -16.81 -11.44 -13.25
N ARG A 110 -16.52 -10.76 -14.36
CA ARG A 110 -17.55 -10.22 -15.26
C ARG A 110 -18.25 -11.27 -16.12
N GLN A 111 -17.71 -12.48 -16.21
CA GLN A 111 -18.29 -13.58 -17.00
C GLN A 111 -19.24 -14.44 -16.16
N CYS A 112 -18.77 -14.99 -15.04
CA CYS A 112 -19.58 -15.87 -14.19
C CYS A 112 -20.19 -15.18 -12.96
N GLY A 113 -19.79 -13.95 -12.62
CA GLY A 113 -20.26 -13.24 -11.42
C GLY A 113 -19.68 -13.74 -10.10
N GLU A 114 -18.79 -14.73 -10.12
CA GLU A 114 -18.16 -15.25 -8.91
C GLU A 114 -17.14 -14.27 -8.33
N THR A 115 -17.07 -14.17 -7.01
CA THR A 115 -16.17 -13.25 -6.31
C THR A 115 -14.99 -14.02 -5.73
N GLY A 116 -13.78 -13.72 -6.22
CA GLY A 116 -12.54 -14.35 -5.76
C GLY A 116 -12.03 -13.80 -4.42
N TRP A 117 -11.06 -14.51 -3.84
CA TRP A 117 -10.37 -14.07 -2.61
C TRP A 117 -9.34 -12.97 -2.88
N ALA A 118 -8.77 -12.94 -4.09
CA ALA A 118 -7.82 -11.96 -4.58
C ALA A 118 -8.44 -11.06 -5.66
N GLU A 119 -7.87 -9.86 -5.86
CA GLU A 119 -8.30 -8.98 -6.94
C GLU A 119 -8.07 -9.65 -8.30
N LEU A 120 -9.11 -9.67 -9.14
CA LEU A 120 -8.98 -10.13 -10.52
C LEU A 120 -8.20 -9.10 -11.34
N PRO A 121 -7.69 -9.48 -12.50
CA PRO A 121 -6.88 -8.57 -13.25
C PRO A 121 -7.61 -7.37 -13.84
N ARG A 122 -6.92 -6.22 -13.90
CA ARG A 122 -7.54 -4.95 -14.31
C ARG A 122 -8.00 -4.92 -15.76
N ALA A 123 -7.28 -5.59 -16.67
CA ALA A 123 -7.54 -5.53 -18.11
C ALA A 123 -8.88 -6.17 -18.50
N HIS A 124 -9.15 -7.37 -18.00
CA HIS A 124 -10.31 -8.17 -18.42
C HIS A 124 -11.31 -8.47 -17.29
N ARG A 125 -10.92 -8.37 -16.01
CA ARG A 125 -11.79 -8.66 -14.83
C ARG A 125 -12.54 -10.00 -14.96
N THR A 126 -11.79 -11.02 -15.36
CA THR A 126 -12.28 -12.40 -15.60
C THR A 126 -11.45 -13.34 -14.73
N CYS A 127 -12.09 -14.33 -14.11
CA CYS A 127 -11.36 -15.35 -13.37
C CYS A 127 -10.61 -16.30 -14.31
N GLU A 128 -9.61 -17.00 -13.78
CA GLU A 128 -8.75 -17.90 -14.57
C GLU A 128 -9.55 -18.99 -15.29
N ALA A 129 -10.50 -19.63 -14.61
CA ALA A 129 -11.36 -20.64 -15.21
C ALA A 129 -12.15 -20.10 -16.42
N CYS A 130 -12.77 -18.92 -16.28
CA CYS A 130 -13.45 -18.27 -17.40
C CYS A 130 -12.46 -17.82 -18.50
N ARG A 131 -11.22 -17.48 -18.14
CA ARG A 131 -10.18 -17.09 -19.09
C ARG A 131 -9.76 -18.31 -19.94
N TYR A 132 -9.58 -19.46 -19.30
CA TYR A 132 -9.31 -20.73 -19.94
C TYR A 132 -10.45 -21.13 -20.90
N SER A 133 -11.71 -21.05 -20.45
CA SER A 133 -12.87 -21.39 -21.29
C SER A 133 -13.07 -20.45 -22.48
N LEU A 134 -12.57 -19.22 -22.41
CA LEU A 134 -12.66 -18.23 -23.50
C LEU A 134 -11.55 -18.39 -24.54
N GLY A 135 -10.67 -19.40 -24.42
CA GLY A 135 -9.55 -19.61 -25.33
C GLY A 135 -8.48 -18.52 -25.26
N LEU A 136 -8.45 -17.76 -24.16
CA LEU A 136 -7.41 -16.76 -23.93
C LEU A 136 -6.14 -17.47 -23.43
N PRO A 137 -4.96 -17.14 -23.98
CA PRO A 137 -3.71 -17.85 -23.71
C PRO A 137 -3.37 -17.80 -22.20
N PRO A 138 -3.07 -18.94 -21.53
CA PRO A 138 -2.91 -19.08 -20.07
C PRO A 138 -1.80 -18.22 -19.44
N ASP A 139 -0.92 -17.67 -20.26
CA ASP A 139 0.28 -16.89 -19.95
C ASP A 139 0.07 -15.38 -19.68
N ASP A 140 -1.15 -14.95 -19.40
CA ASP A 140 -1.46 -13.57 -18.97
C ASP A 140 -1.26 -13.45 -17.43
N TYR A 141 0.00 -13.28 -17.00
CA TYR A 141 0.52 -12.86 -15.68
C TYR A 141 -0.03 -13.51 -14.38
N LEU A 142 -0.94 -14.49 -14.43
CA LEU A 142 -1.50 -15.11 -13.23
C LEU A 142 -0.64 -16.25 -12.64
N HIS A 143 0.37 -16.72 -13.38
CA HIS A 143 1.33 -17.72 -12.87
C HIS A 143 2.11 -17.24 -11.64
N ASP A 144 2.22 -15.92 -11.40
CA ASP A 144 2.91 -15.38 -10.21
C ASP A 144 2.04 -15.41 -8.93
N TYR A 145 0.73 -15.59 -9.04
CA TYR A 145 -0.19 -15.64 -7.88
C TYR A 145 -0.60 -17.07 -7.49
N LEU A 146 -0.32 -18.06 -8.35
CA LEU A 146 -0.30 -19.47 -8.00
C LEU A 146 1.15 -19.83 -7.64
N SER A 147 1.46 -19.99 -6.35
CA SER A 147 2.76 -20.53 -5.97
C SER A 147 2.84 -22.00 -6.41
N GLY A 148 3.47 -22.24 -7.56
CA GLY A 148 3.80 -23.56 -8.09
C GLY A 148 3.90 -23.53 -9.62
N THR A 149 4.94 -24.17 -10.16
CA THR A 149 4.94 -24.52 -11.59
C THR A 149 3.70 -25.37 -11.87
N PRO A 150 2.88 -25.05 -12.88
CA PRO A 150 1.77 -25.91 -13.28
C PRO A 150 2.35 -27.30 -13.57
N THR A 151 2.00 -28.29 -12.74
CA THR A 151 2.53 -29.66 -12.88
C THR A 151 1.84 -30.44 -13.99
N LEU A 152 0.77 -29.90 -14.56
CA LEU A 152 -0.06 -30.54 -15.56
C LEU A 152 -0.16 -29.64 -16.79
N THR A 153 -0.01 -30.27 -17.95
CA THR A 153 -0.28 -29.68 -19.26
C THR A 153 -1.78 -29.46 -19.48
N ALA A 154 -2.15 -28.63 -20.46
CA ALA A 154 -3.56 -28.33 -20.77
C ALA A 154 -4.37 -29.59 -21.11
N ASP A 155 -3.74 -30.56 -21.78
CA ASP A 155 -4.35 -31.84 -22.14
C ASP A 155 -4.55 -32.74 -20.91
N GLU A 156 -3.61 -32.72 -19.97
CA GLU A 156 -3.74 -33.43 -18.69
C GLU A 156 -4.84 -32.81 -17.80
N HIS A 157 -5.07 -31.51 -17.89
CA HIS A 157 -6.20 -30.85 -17.23
C HIS A 157 -7.54 -31.27 -17.83
N ALA A 158 -7.65 -31.26 -19.16
CA ALA A 158 -8.86 -31.67 -19.88
C ALA A 158 -9.22 -33.15 -19.62
N ALA A 159 -8.21 -34.00 -19.36
CA ALA A 159 -8.41 -35.40 -19.01
C ALA A 159 -8.95 -35.61 -17.57
N LEU A 160 -8.72 -34.66 -16.65
CA LEU A 160 -9.24 -34.71 -15.27
C LEU A 160 -10.69 -34.24 -15.15
N ASP A 161 -11.16 -33.41 -16.09
CA ASP A 161 -12.56 -32.98 -16.18
C ASP A 161 -13.52 -34.12 -16.59
N ALA A 162 -12.99 -35.28 -16.97
CA ALA A 162 -13.74 -36.52 -17.04
C ALA A 162 -13.93 -37.11 -15.63
N VAL A 163 -14.60 -36.38 -14.75
CA VAL A 163 -14.93 -36.86 -13.39
C VAL A 163 -16.09 -37.86 -13.51
N PRO A 164 -15.89 -39.16 -13.19
CA PRO A 164 -17.03 -40.06 -13.05
C PRO A 164 -17.90 -39.62 -11.86
N ASP A 165 -19.22 -39.84 -11.95
CA ASP A 165 -20.27 -39.42 -11.00
C ASP A 165 -20.05 -39.84 -9.52
N ASN A 166 -18.96 -40.53 -9.18
CA ASN A 166 -18.66 -41.07 -7.86
C ASN A 166 -17.65 -40.25 -7.03
N VAL A 167 -17.21 -39.07 -7.48
CA VAL A 167 -16.30 -38.21 -6.68
C VAL A 167 -17.10 -37.17 -5.87
N ILE A 168 -17.18 -37.41 -4.56
CA ILE A 168 -17.90 -36.59 -3.56
C ILE A 168 -17.21 -35.20 -3.40
N PRO A 169 -17.95 -34.07 -3.37
CA PRO A 169 -17.36 -32.74 -3.25
C PRO A 169 -16.77 -32.49 -1.85
N LEU A 170 -15.56 -31.95 -1.79
CA LEU A 170 -14.88 -31.56 -0.54
C LEU A 170 -15.60 -30.35 0.10
N ARG A 171 -16.38 -30.64 1.15
CA ARG A 171 -16.89 -29.82 2.27
C ARG A 171 -16.81 -28.27 2.16
N ARG A 172 -18.00 -27.66 2.22
CA ARG A 172 -18.28 -26.27 2.68
C ARG A 172 -17.73 -25.99 4.09
N PRO A 173 -17.34 -24.73 4.42
CA PRO A 173 -17.26 -24.30 5.81
C PRO A 173 -18.66 -24.31 6.47
N SER A 174 -18.73 -24.82 7.69
CA SER A 174 -19.94 -25.07 8.47
C SER A 174 -20.70 -23.79 8.86
N ALA A 175 -22.02 -23.81 8.72
CA ALA A 175 -22.91 -22.94 9.47
C ALA A 175 -22.78 -23.23 10.97
N VAL A 176 -22.76 -22.17 11.77
CA VAL A 176 -22.84 -22.20 13.22
C VAL A 176 -24.27 -22.56 13.61
N ASP A 177 -24.49 -23.58 14.44
CA ASP A 177 -25.66 -23.73 15.32
C ASP A 177 -25.39 -24.74 16.45
N GLY A 178 -25.98 -24.49 17.61
CA GLY A 178 -25.45 -24.85 18.92
C GLY A 178 -25.67 -26.28 19.45
N SER A 179 -24.80 -26.68 20.39
CA SER A 179 -25.16 -27.29 21.68
C SER A 179 -23.88 -27.74 22.41
N TRP A 180 -23.52 -27.02 23.48
CA TRP A 180 -22.48 -27.47 24.41
C TRP A 180 -23.11 -28.41 25.43
N THR A 181 -22.80 -29.71 25.38
CA THR A 181 -22.86 -30.57 26.57
C THR A 181 -21.61 -31.45 26.63
N SER A 182 -20.65 -31.06 27.47
CA SER A 182 -19.54 -31.93 27.86
C SER A 182 -19.83 -32.50 29.24
N ARG A 183 -20.15 -33.79 29.26
CA ARG A 183 -20.20 -34.63 30.46
C ARG A 183 -18.81 -35.24 30.64
N LYS A 184 -18.19 -34.93 31.78
CA LYS A 184 -17.30 -35.77 32.62
C LYS A 184 -16.11 -36.51 31.99
N GLY A 185 -14.91 -36.14 32.44
CA GLY A 185 -14.18 -36.90 33.46
C GLY A 185 -13.40 -38.17 33.05
N VAL A 186 -12.45 -38.48 33.96
CA VAL A 186 -11.55 -39.64 34.09
C VAL A 186 -10.24 -39.44 33.31
N ALA A 187 -9.07 -39.41 33.93
CA ALA A 187 -8.62 -40.10 35.16
C ALA A 187 -8.09 -39.15 36.26
#